data_AF-C7BJM5-F1
#
_entry.id   AF-C7BJM5-F1
#
_cell.length_a   1.000
_cell.length_b   1.000
_cell.length_c   1.000
_cell.angle_alpha   90.00
_cell.angle_beta   90.00
_cell.angle_gamma   90.00
#
_symmetry.space_group_name_H-M   'P 1'
#
loop_
_entity.id
_entity.type
_entity.pdbx_description
1 polymer ?
#
loop_
_entity_poly.entity_id
_entity_poly.type
_entity_poly.pdbx_seq_one_letter_code
_entity_poly.pdbx_strand_id
1 'polypeptide(L)'
;MIRLRNVIRGFLFFLLVGCHDSSGVSIAMFESADIANKVLVLLNQSQINAELVSTKNGYSIFVDETHVMEARTLLSRFNFYFETEDLNDLLESKFASLSKLENIKSNLLEGREIYNKLNVVPDVLRSNVMVSGSESKRVSVLIISIKELDATSKSSIEKFLKGIVSERDILTVEYLVQSIVDEKI
;
A
#
# COMPACT_ATOMS: atom_id res chain seq x y z
N MET A 1 19.79 10.73 -57.47
CA MET A 1 18.55 10.75 -56.64
C MET A 1 18.21 9.42 -55.96
N ILE A 2 18.59 8.24 -56.48
CA ILE A 2 18.22 6.93 -55.90
C ILE A 2 18.88 6.63 -54.54
N ARG A 3 20.15 7.04 -54.33
CA ARG A 3 20.86 6.81 -53.06
C ARG A 3 20.29 7.59 -51.87
N LEU A 4 19.81 8.82 -52.09
CA LEU A 4 19.21 9.64 -51.02
C LEU A 4 17.88 9.05 -50.52
N ARG A 5 17.10 8.46 -51.43
CA ARG A 5 15.80 7.82 -51.10
C ARG A 5 15.97 6.59 -50.22
N ASN A 6 17.06 5.84 -50.40
CA ASN A 6 17.36 4.65 -49.59
C ASN A 6 17.90 5.02 -48.20
N VAL A 7 18.66 6.12 -48.09
CA VAL A 7 19.12 6.65 -46.79
C VAL A 7 17.94 7.16 -45.96
N ILE A 8 17.00 7.89 -46.59
CA ILE A 8 15.78 8.37 -45.92
C ILE A 8 14.91 7.20 -45.46
N ARG A 9 14.78 6.13 -46.26
CA ARG A 9 14.05 4.91 -45.87
C ARG A 9 14.71 4.15 -44.72
N GLY A 10 16.05 4.09 -44.68
CA GLY A 10 16.78 3.51 -43.55
C GLY A 10 16.62 4.31 -42.26
N PHE A 11 16.62 5.65 -42.37
CA PHE A 11 16.42 6.54 -41.22
C PHE A 11 14.98 6.49 -40.67
N LEU A 12 13.98 6.31 -41.54
CA LEU A 12 12.58 6.12 -41.13
C LEU A 12 12.36 4.83 -40.35
N PHE A 13 13.07 3.75 -40.67
CA PHE A 13 13.00 2.49 -39.92
C PHE A 13 13.61 2.61 -38.52
N PHE A 14 14.67 3.41 -38.34
CA PHE A 14 15.25 3.68 -37.02
C PHE A 14 14.33 4.51 -36.12
N LEU A 15 13.48 5.36 -36.69
CA LEU A 15 12.53 6.18 -35.92
C LEU A 15 11.29 5.39 -35.42
N LEU A 16 11.02 4.20 -35.98
CA LEU A 16 9.86 3.38 -35.60
C LEU A 16 10.13 2.37 -34.46
N VAL A 17 11.38 2.23 -34.01
CA VAL A 17 11.74 1.30 -32.91
C VAL A 17 11.70 1.98 -31.53
N GLY A 18 11.19 3.22 -31.45
CA GLY A 18 11.25 4.07 -30.26
C GLY A 18 9.96 4.25 -29.48
N CYS A 19 8.88 3.50 -29.75
CA CYS A 19 7.68 3.52 -28.91
C CYS A 19 7.74 2.31 -27.98
N HIS A 20 8.12 2.54 -26.72
CA HIS A 20 7.99 1.54 -25.67
C HIS A 20 6.51 1.42 -25.34
N ASP A 21 5.77 0.68 -26.16
CA ASP A 21 4.45 0.18 -25.80
C ASP A 21 4.69 -0.80 -24.65
N SER A 22 4.48 -0.34 -23.42
CA SER A 22 4.23 -1.25 -22.31
C SER A 22 2.98 -2.04 -22.70
N SER A 23 3.16 -3.25 -23.23
CA SER A 23 2.08 -4.09 -23.76
C SER A 23 1.12 -4.61 -22.68
N GLY A 24 1.24 -4.11 -21.45
CA GLY A 24 0.39 -4.45 -20.33
C GLY A 24 -0.82 -3.52 -20.20
N VAL A 25 -1.82 -4.01 -19.49
CA VAL A 25 -3.00 -3.27 -19.07
C VAL A 25 -2.76 -2.72 -17.67
N SER A 26 -3.03 -1.43 -17.45
CA SER A 26 -2.97 -0.84 -16.11
C SER A 26 -4.07 -1.41 -15.21
N ILE A 27 -3.68 -1.91 -14.04
CA ILE A 27 -4.60 -2.50 -13.05
C ILE A 27 -4.81 -1.62 -11.83
N ALA A 28 -3.88 -0.71 -11.54
CA ALA A 28 -3.94 0.22 -10.41
C ALA A 28 -2.93 1.36 -10.57
N MET A 29 -3.21 2.49 -9.94
CA MET A 29 -2.28 3.62 -9.79
C MET A 29 -2.23 4.03 -8.33
N PHE A 30 -1.03 4.24 -7.81
CA PHE A 30 -0.80 4.60 -6.41
C PHE A 30 0.03 5.87 -6.32
N GLU A 31 -0.29 6.77 -5.39
CA GLU A 31 0.51 7.97 -5.15
C GLU A 31 1.86 7.63 -4.47
N SER A 32 1.86 6.57 -3.65
CA SER A 32 3.03 6.15 -2.88
C SER A 32 3.82 5.04 -3.59
N ALA A 33 5.13 5.26 -3.73
CA ALA A 33 6.07 4.27 -4.21
C ALA A 33 6.11 3.01 -3.32
N ASP A 34 5.95 3.17 -2.00
CA ASP A 34 5.95 2.06 -1.05
C ASP A 34 4.77 1.10 -1.31
N ILE A 35 3.57 1.67 -1.47
CA ILE A 35 2.36 0.89 -1.77
C ILE A 35 2.51 0.19 -3.11
N ALA A 36 2.98 0.90 -4.13
CA ALA A 36 3.16 0.32 -5.46
C ALA A 36 4.18 -0.84 -5.45
N ASN A 37 5.28 -0.70 -4.69
CA ASN A 37 6.27 -1.77 -4.53
C ASN A 37 5.69 -2.98 -3.77
N LYS A 38 4.87 -2.76 -2.73
CA LYS A 38 4.18 -3.85 -2.01
C LYS A 38 3.26 -4.63 -2.94
N VAL A 39 2.54 -3.94 -3.83
CA VAL A 39 1.71 -4.58 -4.85
C VAL A 39 2.56 -5.38 -5.84
N LEU A 40 3.67 -4.82 -6.32
CA LEU A 40 4.59 -5.51 -7.23
C LEU A 40 5.09 -6.83 -6.62
N VAL A 41 5.49 -6.80 -5.34
CA VAL A 41 5.94 -7.99 -4.60
C VAL A 41 4.80 -9.01 -4.45
N LEU A 42 3.60 -8.57 -4.11
CA LEU A 42 2.43 -9.45 -3.96
C LEU A 42 2.06 -10.16 -5.27
N LEU A 43 2.05 -9.43 -6.39
CA LEU A 43 1.77 -9.98 -7.72
C LEU A 43 2.84 -11.00 -8.13
N ASN A 44 4.12 -10.66 -7.92
CA ASN A 44 5.23 -11.56 -8.22
C ASN A 44 5.19 -12.84 -7.37
N GLN A 45 4.83 -12.74 -6.09
CA GLN A 45 4.62 -13.91 -5.21
C GLN A 45 3.46 -14.80 -5.68
N SER A 46 2.51 -14.23 -6.42
CA SER A 46 1.39 -14.93 -7.04
C SER A 46 1.67 -15.39 -8.47
N GLN A 47 2.94 -15.31 -8.91
CA GLN A 47 3.37 -15.66 -10.28
C GLN A 47 2.76 -14.79 -11.38
N ILE A 48 2.27 -13.59 -11.04
CA ILE A 48 1.78 -12.60 -12.00
C ILE A 48 2.91 -11.61 -12.29
N ASN A 49 3.42 -11.63 -13.51
CA ASN A 49 4.41 -10.65 -13.96
C ASN A 49 3.77 -9.28 -14.08
N ALA A 50 4.37 -8.29 -13.41
CA ALA A 50 3.89 -6.92 -13.38
C ALA A 50 5.03 -5.94 -13.63
N GLU A 51 4.70 -4.81 -14.26
CA GLU A 51 5.61 -3.70 -14.52
C GLU A 51 5.16 -2.47 -13.72
N LEU A 52 6.12 -1.79 -13.10
CA LEU A 52 5.91 -0.54 -12.39
C LEU A 52 6.40 0.63 -13.25
N VAL A 53 5.48 1.53 -13.62
CA VAL A 53 5.80 2.73 -14.40
C VAL A 53 5.55 3.97 -13.56
N SER A 54 6.59 4.80 -13.39
CA SER A 54 6.44 6.13 -12.79
C SER A 54 5.80 7.07 -13.79
N THR A 55 4.70 7.69 -13.38
CA THR A 55 3.95 8.69 -14.16
C THR A 55 3.96 10.03 -13.42
N LYS A 56 3.47 11.09 -14.07
CA LYS A 56 3.31 12.40 -13.42
C LYS A 56 2.36 12.37 -12.22
N ASN A 57 1.41 11.42 -12.21
CA ASN A 57 0.33 11.34 -11.23
C ASN A 57 0.58 10.22 -10.20
N GLY A 58 1.81 9.70 -10.10
CA GLY A 58 2.17 8.60 -9.20
C GLY A 58 2.69 7.38 -9.96
N TYR A 59 2.43 6.19 -9.43
CA TYR A 59 3.02 4.94 -9.85
C TYR A 59 1.94 3.99 -10.38
N SER A 60 1.96 3.69 -11.67
CA SER A 60 0.99 2.79 -12.31
C SER A 60 1.57 1.39 -12.46
N ILE A 61 0.75 0.38 -12.18
CA ILE A 61 1.11 -1.03 -12.28
C ILE A 61 0.40 -1.64 -13.48
N PHE A 62 1.18 -2.28 -14.34
CA PHE A 62 0.72 -2.91 -15.57
C PHE A 62 0.95 -4.42 -15.50
N VAL A 63 0.02 -5.21 -16.03
CA VAL A 63 0.14 -6.66 -16.17
C VAL A 63 -0.29 -7.09 -17.57
N ASP A 64 0.11 -8.28 -18.01
CA ASP A 64 -0.40 -8.87 -19.25
C ASP A 64 -1.94 -8.98 -19.22
N GLU A 65 -2.60 -8.75 -20.36
CA GLU A 65 -4.06 -8.79 -20.51
C GLU A 65 -4.65 -10.10 -19.96
N THR A 66 -3.95 -11.22 -20.12
CA THR A 66 -4.37 -12.54 -19.65
C THR A 66 -4.48 -12.65 -18.12
N HIS A 67 -3.78 -11.81 -17.35
CA HIS A 67 -3.74 -11.85 -15.88
C HIS A 67 -4.51 -10.69 -15.22
N VAL A 68 -5.16 -9.81 -16.01
CA VAL A 68 -5.82 -8.60 -15.48
C VAL A 68 -6.85 -8.92 -14.41
N MET A 69 -7.73 -9.90 -14.65
CA MET A 69 -8.79 -10.23 -13.69
C MET A 69 -8.22 -10.87 -12.43
N GLU A 70 -7.28 -11.80 -12.58
CA GLU A 70 -6.60 -12.44 -11.45
C GLU A 70 -5.89 -11.40 -10.57
N ALA A 71 -5.16 -10.48 -11.19
CA ALA A 71 -4.49 -9.39 -10.49
C ALA A 71 -5.48 -8.48 -9.75
N ARG A 72 -6.58 -8.04 -10.41
CA ARG A 72 -7.59 -7.19 -9.77
C ARG A 72 -8.31 -7.89 -8.61
N THR A 73 -8.61 -9.19 -8.75
CA THR A 73 -9.18 -9.99 -7.67
C THR A 73 -8.22 -10.06 -6.48
N LEU A 74 -6.93 -10.32 -6.75
CA LEU A 74 -5.90 -10.34 -5.72
C LEU A 74 -5.80 -8.99 -5.00
N LEU A 75 -5.71 -7.88 -5.74
CA LEU A 75 -5.65 -6.54 -5.16
C LEU A 75 -6.89 -6.18 -4.35
N SER A 76 -8.06 -6.64 -4.78
CA SER A 76 -9.32 -6.48 -4.04
C SER A 76 -9.31 -7.25 -2.73
N ARG A 77 -8.82 -8.50 -2.72
CA ARG A 77 -8.71 -9.31 -1.49
C ARG A 77 -7.88 -8.61 -0.42
N PHE A 78 -6.79 -7.96 -0.82
CA PHE A 78 -5.91 -7.21 0.08
C PHE A 78 -6.34 -5.73 0.27
N ASN A 79 -7.49 -5.34 -0.28
CA ASN A 79 -8.09 -4.01 -0.18
C ASN A 79 -7.17 -2.87 -0.69
N PHE A 80 -6.40 -3.11 -1.75
CA PHE A 80 -5.56 -2.06 -2.36
C PHE A 80 -6.36 -0.97 -3.08
N TYR A 81 -7.61 -1.25 -3.45
CA TYR A 81 -8.53 -0.26 -4.03
C TYR A 81 -9.32 0.54 -2.98
N PHE A 82 -9.10 0.27 -1.69
CA PHE A 82 -9.77 1.00 -0.63
C PHE A 82 -9.09 2.36 -0.43
N GLU A 83 -9.78 3.43 -0.79
CA GLU A 83 -9.36 4.78 -0.49
C GLU A 83 -9.58 5.08 1.00
N THR A 84 -8.52 5.44 1.71
CA THR A 84 -8.63 5.95 3.07
C THR A 84 -8.96 7.44 3.01
N GLU A 85 -10.05 7.85 3.67
CA GLU A 85 -10.40 9.28 3.81
C GLU A 85 -9.25 10.08 4.42
N ASP A 86 -9.00 11.30 3.91
CA ASP A 86 -8.00 12.17 4.49
C ASP A 86 -8.45 12.60 5.90
N LEU A 87 -7.48 12.72 6.80
CA LEU A 87 -7.66 13.25 8.13
C LEU A 87 -8.36 14.62 8.10
N ASN A 88 -8.04 15.46 7.12
CA ASN A 88 -8.67 16.77 6.99
C ASN A 88 -10.17 16.65 6.67
N ASP A 89 -10.55 15.74 5.77
CA ASP A 89 -11.95 15.52 5.39
C ASP A 89 -12.78 14.97 6.56
N LEU A 90 -12.18 14.06 7.35
CA LEU A 90 -12.75 13.53 8.58
C LEU A 90 -12.95 14.61 9.66
N LEU A 91 -12.04 15.59 9.72
CA LEU A 91 -12.09 16.69 10.67
C LEU A 91 -13.08 17.78 10.25
N GLU A 92 -13.24 18.05 8.97
CA GLU A 92 -14.21 19.05 8.50
C GLU A 92 -15.66 18.56 8.63
N SER A 93 -15.93 17.27 8.45
CA SER A 93 -17.31 16.75 8.40
C SER A 93 -18.00 16.57 9.76
N LYS A 94 -17.30 16.63 10.90
CA LYS A 94 -17.83 16.09 12.17
C LYS A 94 -17.96 17.01 13.40
N PHE A 95 -17.63 18.32 13.38
CA PHE A 95 -17.42 19.01 14.67
C PHE A 95 -18.13 20.35 14.94
N ALA A 96 -18.76 20.40 16.12
CA ALA A 96 -19.46 21.54 16.74
C ALA A 96 -18.78 22.09 18.02
N SER A 97 -17.64 21.53 18.48
CA SER A 97 -16.91 22.01 19.66
C SER A 97 -15.39 21.81 19.60
N LEU A 98 -14.61 22.84 19.92
CA LEU A 98 -13.14 22.89 19.82
C LEU A 98 -12.39 21.89 20.71
N SER A 99 -12.81 21.66 21.96
CA SER A 99 -12.09 20.75 22.87
C SER A 99 -12.17 19.28 22.46
N LYS A 100 -13.29 18.86 21.85
CA LYS A 100 -13.41 17.51 21.26
C LYS A 100 -12.54 17.37 20.00
N LEU A 101 -12.40 18.45 19.24
CA LEU A 101 -11.57 18.47 18.03
C LEU A 101 -10.10 18.25 18.36
N GLU A 102 -9.57 18.92 19.39
CA GLU A 102 -8.16 18.77 19.81
C GLU A 102 -7.84 17.35 20.25
N ASN A 103 -8.71 16.73 21.06
CA ASN A 103 -8.54 15.35 21.50
C ASN A 103 -8.59 14.36 20.32
N ILE A 104 -9.55 14.52 19.42
CA ILE A 104 -9.69 13.65 18.25
C ILE A 104 -8.49 13.80 17.31
N LYS A 105 -8.06 15.04 17.06
CA LYS A 105 -6.86 15.33 16.27
C LYS A 105 -5.62 14.70 16.89
N SER A 106 -5.42 14.82 18.20
CA SER A 106 -4.31 14.18 18.91
C SER A 106 -4.31 12.66 18.71
N ASN A 107 -5.46 12.01 18.90
CA ASN A 107 -5.58 10.56 18.71
C ASN A 107 -5.30 10.14 17.26
N LEU A 108 -5.80 10.88 16.28
CA LEU A 108 -5.58 10.59 14.86
C LEU A 108 -4.11 10.76 14.47
N LEU A 109 -3.43 11.80 14.96
CA LEU A 109 -2.01 12.01 14.71
C LEU A 109 -1.16 10.91 15.32
N GLU A 110 -1.45 10.51 16.56
CA GLU A 110 -0.77 9.40 17.23
C GLU A 110 -0.99 8.07 16.50
N GLY A 111 -2.22 7.77 16.10
CA GLY A 111 -2.54 6.59 15.30
C GLY A 111 -1.78 6.56 13.97
N ARG A 112 -1.69 7.71 13.29
CA ARG A 112 -0.94 7.85 12.02
C ARG A 112 0.55 7.67 12.22
N GLU A 113 1.12 8.17 13.32
CA GLU A 113 2.54 7.99 13.63
C GLU A 113 2.88 6.51 13.84
N ILE A 114 2.09 5.81 14.65
CA ILE A 114 2.27 4.37 14.89
C ILE A 114 2.10 3.58 13.58
N TYR A 115 1.07 3.89 12.79
CA TYR A 115 0.84 3.26 11.47
C TYR A 115 2.05 3.41 10.54
N ASN A 116 2.60 4.63 10.41
CA ASN A 116 3.77 4.88 9.57
C ASN A 116 4.99 4.06 10.01
N LYS A 117 5.20 3.95 11.33
CA LYS A 117 6.29 3.17 11.92
C LYS A 117 6.12 1.66 11.74
N LEU A 118 4.89 1.15 11.74
CA LEU A 118 4.62 -0.28 11.49
C LEU A 118 4.73 -0.65 10.01
N ASN A 119 4.39 0.26 9.11
CA ASN A 119 4.41 -0.01 7.67
C ASN A 119 5.81 -0.21 7.07
N VAL A 120 6.88 0.10 7.82
CA VAL A 120 8.27 -0.16 7.44
C VAL A 120 8.82 -1.47 8.00
N VAL A 121 8.05 -2.19 8.82
CA VAL A 121 8.45 -3.47 9.40
C VAL A 121 8.44 -4.55 8.31
N PRO A 122 9.49 -5.38 8.18
CA PRO A 122 9.51 -6.49 7.23
C PRO A 122 8.31 -7.43 7.40
N ASP A 123 7.85 -8.00 6.29
CA ASP A 123 6.73 -8.97 6.21
C ASP A 123 5.36 -8.45 6.69
N VAL A 124 5.28 -7.20 7.15
CA VAL A 124 4.02 -6.48 7.36
C VAL A 124 3.52 -5.96 6.01
N LEU A 125 2.39 -6.51 5.57
CA LEU A 125 1.75 -6.04 4.35
C LEU A 125 0.96 -4.76 4.62
N ARG A 126 0.19 -4.75 5.70
CA ARG A 126 -0.66 -3.63 6.11
C ARG A 126 -0.79 -3.60 7.62
N SER A 127 -0.87 -2.40 8.18
CA SER A 127 -1.27 -2.18 9.56
C SER A 127 -2.53 -1.31 9.61
N ASN A 128 -3.36 -1.48 10.64
CA ASN A 128 -4.41 -0.54 10.98
C ASN A 128 -4.23 -0.17 12.45
N VAL A 129 -4.24 1.14 12.75
CA VAL A 129 -4.08 1.64 14.11
C VAL A 129 -5.25 2.52 14.46
N MET A 130 -5.90 2.22 15.58
CA MET A 130 -6.97 3.03 16.14
C MET A 130 -6.57 3.50 17.53
N VAL A 131 -6.65 4.81 17.76
CA VAL A 131 -6.41 5.44 19.05
C VAL A 131 -7.70 6.13 19.49
N SER A 132 -8.13 5.89 20.72
CA SER A 132 -9.36 6.48 21.26
C SER A 132 -9.22 6.77 22.75
N GLY A 133 -9.94 7.77 23.26
CA GLY A 133 -9.85 8.21 24.66
C GLY A 133 -9.24 9.61 24.80
N SER A 134 -9.14 10.09 26.04
CA SER A 134 -8.59 11.42 26.37
C SER A 134 -7.42 11.32 27.35
N GLU A 135 -7.62 10.71 28.52
CA GLU A 135 -6.60 10.59 29.58
C GLU A 135 -5.96 9.20 29.65
N SER A 136 -6.75 8.14 29.48
CA SER A 136 -6.29 6.76 29.33
C SER A 136 -6.77 6.24 27.99
N LYS A 137 -5.86 6.22 27.02
CA LYS A 137 -6.17 5.88 25.65
C LYS A 137 -6.25 4.36 25.47
N ARG A 138 -7.03 3.94 24.50
CA ARG A 138 -7.02 2.58 23.96
C ARG A 138 -6.37 2.65 22.59
N VAL A 139 -5.24 1.96 22.46
CA VAL A 139 -4.48 1.81 21.22
C VAL A 139 -4.69 0.39 20.72
N SER A 140 -5.40 0.25 19.61
CA SER A 140 -5.64 -1.03 18.96
C SER A 140 -4.86 -1.10 17.66
N VAL A 141 -3.99 -2.10 17.55
CA VAL A 141 -3.13 -2.32 16.40
C VAL A 141 -3.49 -3.65 15.77
N LEU A 142 -3.88 -3.63 14.49
CA LEU A 142 -4.08 -4.81 13.68
C LEU A 142 -2.98 -4.89 12.64
N ILE A 143 -2.26 -6.01 12.60
CA ILE A 143 -1.14 -6.26 11.68
C ILE A 143 -1.53 -7.39 10.75
N ILE A 144 -1.48 -7.13 9.45
CA ILE A 144 -1.82 -8.06 8.39
C ILE A 144 -0.54 -8.41 7.63
N SER A 145 -0.31 -9.71 7.46
CA SER A 145 0.88 -10.28 6.82
C SER A 145 0.49 -11.36 5.81
N ILE A 146 1.31 -11.57 4.79
CA ILE A 146 1.07 -12.62 3.77
C ILE A 146 1.38 -14.01 4.35
N LYS A 147 2.37 -14.08 5.24
CA LYS A 147 2.81 -15.29 5.92
C LYS A 147 2.84 -15.02 7.41
N GLU A 148 2.75 -16.07 8.21
CA GLU A 148 2.84 -15.93 9.66
C GLU A 148 4.18 -15.30 10.07
N LEU A 149 4.09 -14.19 10.81
CA LEU A 149 5.23 -13.58 11.48
C LEU A 149 5.73 -14.51 12.58
N ASP A 150 7.04 -14.73 12.62
CA ASP A 150 7.65 -15.55 13.66
C ASP A 150 7.51 -14.90 15.06
N ALA A 151 7.70 -15.70 16.11
CA ALA A 151 7.55 -15.25 17.49
C ALA A 151 8.53 -14.13 17.89
N THR A 152 9.72 -14.09 17.29
CA THR A 152 10.73 -13.05 17.53
C THR A 152 10.30 -11.72 16.93
N SER A 153 9.78 -11.75 15.71
CA SER A 153 9.21 -10.60 15.01
C SER A 153 8.00 -10.05 15.74
N LYS A 154 7.03 -10.90 16.13
CA LYS A 154 5.87 -10.51 16.96
C LYS A 154 6.31 -9.88 18.29
N SER A 155 7.25 -10.49 19.00
CA SER A 155 7.78 -9.96 20.27
C SER A 155 8.49 -8.61 20.09
N SER A 156 9.22 -8.43 18.99
CA SER A 156 9.94 -7.18 18.70
C SER A 156 8.97 -6.04 18.41
N ILE A 157 7.91 -6.31 17.64
CA ILE A 157 6.83 -5.36 17.37
C ILE A 157 6.12 -4.96 18.67
N GLU A 158 5.75 -5.93 19.51
CA GLU A 158 5.09 -5.64 20.79
C GLU A 158 5.96 -4.81 21.73
N LYS A 159 7.27 -5.11 21.82
CA LYS A 159 8.22 -4.33 22.61
C LYS A 159 8.34 -2.89 22.08
N PHE A 160 8.41 -2.74 20.76
CA PHE A 160 8.46 -1.45 20.11
C PHE A 160 7.20 -0.62 20.42
N LEU A 161 6.01 -1.21 20.28
CA LEU A 161 4.75 -0.53 20.57
C LEU A 161 4.61 -0.15 22.05
N LYS A 162 5.05 -1.01 22.98
CA LYS A 162 5.11 -0.69 24.41
C LYS A 162 6.10 0.45 24.73
N GLY A 163 7.12 0.66 23.90
CA GLY A 163 8.04 1.80 24.04
C GLY A 163 7.48 3.13 23.52
N ILE A 164 6.40 3.09 22.72
CA ILE A 164 5.76 4.28 22.15
C ILE A 164 4.51 4.66 22.95
N VAL A 165 3.70 3.68 23.31
CA VAL A 165 2.44 3.87 24.02
C VAL A 165 2.71 4.10 25.51
N SER A 166 1.99 5.04 26.12
CA SER A 166 2.10 5.34 27.56
C SER A 166 1.75 4.11 28.41
N GLU A 167 2.43 3.92 29.53
CA GLU A 167 2.13 2.83 30.48
C GLU A 167 0.70 2.89 31.06
N ARG A 168 0.05 4.06 30.99
CA ARG A 168 -1.34 4.26 31.44
C ARG A 168 -2.38 3.87 30.38
N ASP A 169 -1.95 3.69 29.15
CA ASP A 169 -2.82 3.38 28.02
C ASP A 169 -2.94 1.87 27.84
N ILE A 170 -4.05 1.44 27.25
CA ILE A 170 -4.31 0.02 26.95
C ILE A 170 -3.87 -0.24 25.51
N LEU A 171 -2.84 -1.07 25.34
CA LEU A 171 -2.37 -1.55 24.04
C LEU A 171 -2.92 -2.95 23.75
N THR A 172 -3.62 -3.09 22.63
CA THR A 172 -4.04 -4.37 22.06
C THR A 172 -3.38 -4.55 20.70
N VAL A 173 -2.72 -5.69 20.47
CA VAL A 173 -2.06 -6.02 19.20
C VAL A 173 -2.62 -7.34 18.69
N GLU A 174 -3.15 -7.33 17.48
CA GLU A 174 -3.69 -8.50 16.80
C GLU A 174 -2.92 -8.77 15.50
N TYR A 175 -2.64 -10.05 15.23
CA TYR A 175 -1.92 -10.49 14.05
C TYR A 175 -2.83 -11.36 13.19
N LEU A 176 -3.05 -10.95 11.95
CA LEU A 176 -3.79 -11.71 10.94
C LEU A 176 -2.88 -12.10 9.79
N VAL A 177 -3.06 -13.34 9.33
CA VAL A 177 -2.40 -13.87 8.14
C VAL A 177 -3.44 -13.92 7.03
N GLN A 178 -3.11 -13.30 5.91
CA GLN A 178 -3.92 -13.34 4.70
C GLN A 178 -3.13 -14.05 3.60
N SER A 179 -3.33 -15.36 3.50
CA SER A 179 -2.62 -16.22 2.55
C SER A 179 -3.09 -16.01 1.11
N ILE A 180 -2.16 -16.05 0.17
CA ILE A 180 -2.45 -16.03 -1.27
C ILE A 180 -3.16 -17.34 -1.70
N VAL A 181 -2.92 -18.45 -0.98
CA VAL A 181 -3.22 -19.83 -1.40
C VAL A 181 -4.65 -20.30 -1.14
N ASP A 182 -5.47 -19.54 -0.40
CA ASP A 182 -6.77 -20.03 0.12
C ASP A 182 -7.90 -20.31 -0.91
N GLU A 183 -7.63 -20.34 -2.22
CA GLU A 183 -8.62 -20.73 -3.25
C GLU A 183 -8.05 -21.69 -4.31
N LYS A 184 -7.59 -22.86 -3.87
CA LYS A 184 -7.79 -24.09 -4.66
C LYS A 184 -8.84 -24.96 -3.99
N ILE A 185 -10.09 -24.47 -3.95
CA ILE A 185 -11.28 -25.29 -3.65
C ILE A 185 -12.27 -25.06 -4.78
#